data_AF-A0AAE1H0Y5-F1
#
_entry.id   AF-A0AAE1H0Y5-F1
#
_cell.length_a   1.000
_cell.length_b   1.000
_cell.length_c   1.000
_cell.angle_alpha   90.00
_cell.angle_beta   90.00
_cell.angle_gamma   90.00
#
_symmetry.space_group_name_H-M   'P 1'
#
loop_
_entity.id
_entity.type
_entity.pdbx_description
1 polymer ?
#
loop_
_entity_poly.entity_id
_entity_poly.type
_entity_poly.pdbx_seq_one_letter_code
_entity_poly.pdbx_strand_id
1 'polypeptide(L)'
;IKATVASWGSGGGWKENAYVAKMDKICSNFRTHMPNLWRELGEKAYNDPYIKCPIPMGYAEYKNITGDFSSKALPTFFYGKYRVTIICFKTATRETKGCIRTYAETVPKT
;
A
#
# COMPACT_ATOMS: atom_id res chain seq x y z
N ILE A 1 1.51 10.68 -0.67
CA ILE A 1 2.22 9.40 -0.39
C ILE A 1 3.41 9.27 -1.31
N LYS A 2 4.54 8.84 -0.76
CA LYS A 2 5.68 8.34 -1.52
C LYS A 2 5.84 6.87 -1.16
N ALA A 3 5.59 5.99 -2.11
CA ALA A 3 5.88 4.57 -1.99
C ALA A 3 7.14 4.27 -2.79
N THR A 4 8.13 3.66 -2.15
CA THR A 4 9.37 3.21 -2.78
C THR A 4 9.52 1.71 -2.53
N VAL A 5 9.71 0.95 -3.60
CA VAL A 5 9.98 -0.48 -3.56
C VAL A 5 11.46 -0.68 -3.83
N ALA A 6 12.13 -1.44 -2.96
CA ALA A 6 13.46 -1.95 -3.18
C ALA A 6 13.39 -3.45 -3.46
N SER A 7 14.24 -3.96 -4.34
CA SER A 7 14.33 -5.39 -4.66
C SER A 7 15.64 -5.96 -4.15
N TRP A 8 15.63 -7.19 -3.64
CA TRP A 8 16.85 -7.88 -3.24
C TRP A 8 17.63 -8.36 -4.47
N GLY A 9 18.87 -7.92 -4.59
CA GLY A 9 19.77 -8.34 -5.68
C GLY A 9 20.51 -9.63 -5.37
N SER A 10 20.93 -10.34 -6.41
CA SER A 10 21.75 -11.56 -6.31
C SER A 10 23.10 -11.34 -5.61
N GLY A 11 23.62 -10.10 -5.62
CA GLY A 11 24.86 -9.71 -4.94
C GLY A 11 24.71 -9.45 -3.42
N GLY A 12 23.57 -9.74 -2.81
CA GLY A 12 23.41 -9.67 -1.35
C GLY A 12 23.05 -8.28 -0.79
N GLY A 13 22.31 -7.45 -1.55
CA GLY A 13 21.92 -6.11 -1.11
C GLY A 13 20.55 -5.66 -1.61
N TRP A 14 19.98 -4.65 -0.94
CA TRP A 14 18.75 -4.00 -1.39
C TRP A 14 19.06 -3.00 -2.51
N LYS A 15 18.52 -3.24 -3.70
CA LYS A 15 18.51 -2.25 -4.77
C LYS A 15 17.31 -1.32 -4.55
N GLU A 16 17.60 -0.11 -4.08
CA GLU A 16 16.58 0.91 -3.84
C GLU A 16 15.89 1.36 -5.14
N ASN A 17 14.67 1.90 -4.99
CA ASN A 17 13.91 2.52 -6.08
C ASN A 17 13.64 1.63 -7.30
N ALA A 18 13.51 0.31 -7.11
CA ALA A 18 13.00 -0.60 -8.14
C ALA A 18 11.62 -0.14 -8.66
N TYR A 19 10.81 0.47 -7.79
CA TYR A 19 9.61 1.18 -8.18
C TYR A 19 9.37 2.38 -7.26
N VAL A 20 8.94 3.51 -7.82
CA VAL A 20 8.61 4.71 -7.05
C VAL A 20 7.25 5.23 -7.49
N ALA A 21 6.28 5.20 -6.59
CA ALA A 21 4.97 5.82 -6.81
C ALA A 21 4.83 7.05 -5.92
N LYS A 22 4.45 8.16 -6.54
CA LYS A 22 4.00 9.37 -5.84
C LYS A 22 2.52 9.54 -6.12
N MET A 23 1.73 9.62 -5.05
CA MET A 23 0.30 9.83 -5.14
C MET A 23 -0.10 11.02 -4.28
N ASP A 24 -0.72 12.01 -4.91
CA ASP A 24 -1.41 13.10 -4.25
C ASP A 24 -2.86 12.69 -4.00
N LYS A 25 -3.39 12.97 -2.81
CA LYS A 25 -4.74 12.54 -2.34
C LYS A 25 -4.85 11.03 -2.08
N ILE A 26 -4.22 10.60 -0.99
CA ILE A 26 -4.17 9.21 -0.46
C ILE A 26 -5.51 8.49 -0.55
N CYS A 27 -6.51 9.12 0.06
CA CYS A 27 -7.77 8.48 0.39
C CYS A 27 -8.63 8.27 -0.87
N SER A 28 -8.61 9.25 -1.79
CA SER A 28 -9.28 9.14 -3.09
C SER A 28 -8.58 8.15 -4.02
N ASN A 29 -7.24 8.23 -4.15
CA ASN A 29 -6.51 7.36 -5.08
C ASN A 29 -6.53 5.90 -4.64
N PHE A 30 -6.43 5.62 -3.34
CA PHE A 30 -6.49 4.25 -2.84
C PHE A 30 -7.86 3.63 -3.13
N ARG A 31 -8.95 4.39 -2.92
CA ARG A 31 -10.30 3.97 -3.29
C ARG A 31 -10.44 3.69 -4.80
N THR A 32 -9.80 4.47 -5.66
CA THR A 32 -9.89 4.29 -7.12
C THR A 32 -9.04 3.12 -7.64
N HIS A 33 -7.82 2.97 -7.15
CA HIS A 33 -6.88 1.94 -7.64
C HIS A 33 -7.08 0.57 -6.99
N MET A 34 -7.59 0.53 -5.76
CA MET A 34 -7.82 -0.71 -5.00
C MET A 34 -9.21 -0.72 -4.37
N PRO A 35 -10.30 -0.67 -5.18
CA PRO A 35 -11.67 -0.53 -4.67
C PRO A 35 -12.10 -1.74 -3.83
N ASN A 36 -11.68 -2.95 -4.19
CA ASN A 36 -12.01 -4.17 -3.45
C ASN A 36 -11.38 -4.16 -2.05
N LEU A 37 -10.09 -3.83 -1.97
CA LEU A 37 -9.37 -3.72 -0.71
C LEU A 37 -9.91 -2.57 0.14
N TRP A 38 -10.27 -1.44 -0.46
CA TRP A 38 -10.89 -0.32 0.25
C TRP A 38 -12.22 -0.73 0.90
N ARG A 39 -13.07 -1.46 0.17
CA ARG A 39 -14.36 -1.94 0.66
C ARG A 39 -14.18 -2.91 1.82
N GLU A 40 -13.31 -3.91 1.68
CA GLU A 40 -13.04 -4.86 2.76
C GLU A 40 -12.44 -4.19 4.00
N LEU A 41 -11.52 -3.24 3.81
CA LEU A 41 -10.96 -2.47 4.92
C LEU A 41 -12.03 -1.63 5.62
N GLY A 42 -12.89 -0.95 4.87
CA GLY A 42 -14.00 -0.18 5.42
C GLY A 42 -14.95 -1.06 6.23
N GLU A 43 -15.36 -2.20 5.67
CA GLU A 43 -16.25 -3.15 6.31
C GLU A 43 -15.63 -3.77 7.58
N LYS A 44 -14.39 -4.27 7.51
CA LYS A 44 -13.77 -4.96 8.64
C LYS A 44 -13.25 -4.03 9.72
N ALA A 45 -12.79 -2.84 9.36
CA ALA A 45 -12.14 -1.93 10.30
C ALA A 45 -13.09 -0.86 10.84
N TYR A 46 -14.17 -0.53 10.10
CA TYR A 46 -15.11 0.54 10.46
C TYR A 46 -16.59 0.13 10.38
N ASN A 47 -16.89 -1.13 10.04
CA ASN A 47 -18.25 -1.63 9.80
C ASN A 47 -19.00 -0.85 8.70
N ASP A 48 -18.26 -0.20 7.78
CA ASP A 48 -18.81 0.58 6.66
C ASP A 48 -18.04 0.29 5.36
N PRO A 49 -18.59 -0.51 4.44
CA PRO A 49 -17.95 -0.84 3.16
C PRO A 49 -17.76 0.37 2.23
N TYR A 50 -18.45 1.48 2.48
CA TYR A 50 -18.41 2.69 1.66
C TYR A 50 -17.79 3.88 2.37
N ILE A 51 -16.89 3.60 3.33
CA ILE A 51 -16.24 4.62 4.13
C ILE A 51 -15.73 5.78 3.27
N LYS A 52 -16.23 6.97 3.60
CA LYS A 52 -15.90 8.21 2.89
C LYS A 52 -14.73 8.88 3.56
N CYS A 53 -13.84 9.42 2.74
CA CYS A 53 -12.77 10.28 3.21
C CYS A 53 -13.36 11.63 3.65
N PRO A 54 -12.89 12.23 4.76
CA PRO A 54 -11.78 11.80 5.63
C PRO A 54 -12.18 10.65 6.57
N ILE A 55 -11.25 9.69 6.74
CA ILE A 55 -11.43 8.58 7.69
C ILE A 55 -11.52 9.16 9.11
N PRO A 56 -12.50 8.74 9.93
CA PRO A 56 -12.62 9.19 11.31
C PRO A 56 -11.38 8.82 12.12
N MET A 57 -10.95 9.73 12.99
CA MET A 57 -9.84 9.47 13.92
C MET A 57 -10.28 8.46 14.97
N GLY A 58 -9.50 7.40 15.15
CA GLY A 58 -9.80 6.34 16.09
C GLY A 58 -8.89 5.13 15.90
N TYR A 59 -9.09 4.11 16.72
CA TYR A 59 -8.44 2.82 16.55
C TYR A 59 -9.29 1.94 15.64
N ALA A 60 -8.65 1.31 14.67
CA ALA A 60 -9.28 0.38 13.75
C ALA A 60 -8.56 -0.96 13.87
N GLU A 61 -9.30 -2.01 14.23
CA GLU A 61 -8.80 -3.38 14.29
C GLU A 61 -9.38 -4.15 13.12
N TYR A 62 -8.54 -4.86 12.38
CA TYR A 62 -8.98 -5.71 11.28
C TYR A 62 -8.33 -7.07 11.40
N LYS A 63 -9.12 -8.13 11.22
CA LYS A 63 -8.67 -9.54 11.21
C LYS A 63 -9.04 -10.20 9.88
N ASN A 64 -8.09 -10.94 9.33
CA ASN A 64 -8.24 -11.77 8.13
C ASN A 64 -8.77 -10.99 6.90
N ILE A 65 -8.00 -10.06 6.36
CA ILE A 65 -8.38 -9.36 5.10
C ILE A 65 -7.98 -10.23 3.90
N THR A 66 -8.91 -10.43 2.96
CA THR A 66 -8.68 -11.22 1.75
C THR A 66 -8.81 -10.32 0.53
N GLY A 67 -7.81 -9.47 0.34
CA GLY A 67 -7.78 -8.55 -0.80
C GLY A 67 -7.18 -9.20 -2.04
N ASP A 68 -7.91 -9.18 -3.16
CA ASP A 68 -7.30 -9.41 -4.47
C ASP A 68 -6.48 -8.16 -4.86
N PHE A 69 -5.16 -8.33 -4.96
CA PHE A 69 -4.21 -7.29 -5.38
C PHE A 69 -4.09 -7.18 -6.91
N SER A 70 -5.15 -7.54 -7.64
CA SER A 70 -5.32 -7.31 -9.07
C SER A 70 -5.52 -5.81 -9.37
N SER A 71 -4.40 -5.09 -9.51
CA SER A 71 -4.40 -3.71 -10.02
C SER A 71 -3.72 -3.68 -11.38
N LYS A 72 -4.46 -3.27 -12.42
CA LYS A 72 -3.91 -3.06 -13.79
C LYS A 72 -2.81 -1.99 -13.85
N ALA A 73 -2.65 -1.18 -12.80
CA ALA A 73 -1.67 -0.11 -12.72
C ALA A 73 -0.32 -0.54 -12.13
N LEU A 74 -0.19 -1.80 -11.67
CA LEU A 74 1.07 -2.30 -11.11
C LEU A 74 1.89 -2.99 -12.20
N PRO A 75 3.17 -2.64 -12.35
CA PRO A 75 4.05 -3.35 -13.27
C PRO A 75 4.27 -4.79 -12.81
N THR A 76 4.54 -5.70 -13.75
CA THR A 76 4.88 -7.09 -13.44
C THR A 76 6.18 -7.13 -12.64
N PHE A 77 6.12 -7.66 -11.41
CA PHE A 77 7.28 -7.86 -10.55
C PHE A 77 7.92 -9.23 -10.83
N PHE A 78 9.24 -9.30 -10.87
CA PHE A 78 9.98 -10.56 -10.98
C PHE A 78 9.89 -11.36 -9.67
N TYR A 79 10.19 -12.65 -9.72
CA TYR A 79 10.29 -13.44 -8.49
C TYR A 79 11.46 -12.97 -7.61
N GLY A 80 11.18 -12.65 -6.35
CA GLY A 80 12.21 -12.26 -5.39
C GLY A 80 11.65 -11.67 -4.11
N LYS A 81 12.57 -11.12 -3.31
CA LYS A 81 12.26 -10.39 -2.08
C LYS A 81 12.19 -8.90 -2.37
N TYR A 82 11.14 -8.27 -1.87
CA TYR A 82 10.87 -6.85 -2.03
C TYR A 82 10.71 -6.20 -0.66
N ARG A 83 11.20 -4.96 -0.56
CA ARG A 83 11.00 -4.10 0.60
C ARG A 83 10.24 -2.88 0.14
N VAL A 84 9.00 -2.76 0.60
CA VAL A 84 8.12 -1.64 0.27
C VAL A 84 8.15 -0.66 1.43
N THR A 85 8.49 0.59 1.17
CA THR A 85 8.44 1.69 2.14
C THR A 85 7.40 2.70 1.67
N ILE A 86 6.36 2.91 2.47
CA ILE A 86 5.25 3.82 2.21
C ILE A 86 5.33 4.95 3.22
N ILE A 87 5.53 6.16 2.73
CA ILE A 87 5.55 7.38 3.54
C ILE A 87 4.29 8.19 3.25
N CYS A 88 3.49 8.37 4.28
CA CYS A 88 2.28 9.19 4.27
C CYS A 88 2.63 10.59 4.78
N PHE A 89 2.68 11.56 3.86
CA PHE A 89 2.84 12.98 4.18
C PHE A 89 1.56 13.74 3.82
N LYS A 90 1.25 14.78 4.62
CA LYS A 90 0.19 15.74 4.31
C LYS A 90 0.74 16.74 3.28
N THR A 91 0.23 16.72 2.05
CA THR A 91 0.75 17.55 0.95
C THR A 91 0.75 19.05 1.27
N ALA A 92 -0.23 19.53 2.05
CA ALA A 92 -0.36 20.95 2.41
C ALA A 92 0.69 21.43 3.44
N THR A 93 1.12 20.59 4.38
CA THR A 93 2.02 21.01 5.48
C THR A 93 3.39 20.32 5.43
N ARG A 94 3.61 19.41 4.47
CA ARG A 94 4.80 18.52 4.38
C ARG A 94 5.08 17.68 5.64
N GLU A 95 4.15 17.64 6.60
CA GLU A 95 4.29 16.82 7.79
C GLU A 95 4.09 15.34 7.46
N THR A 96 5.02 14.50 7.92
CA THR A 96 4.88 13.04 7.87
C THR A 96 3.90 12.60 8.95
N LYS A 97 2.78 11.99 8.55
CA LYS A 97 1.78 11.45 9.48
C LYS A 97 1.96 9.95 9.72
N GLY A 98 2.69 9.25 8.85
CA GLY A 98 2.98 7.84 9.05
C GLY A 98 4.04 7.31 8.10
N CYS A 99 4.77 6.29 8.55
CA CYS A 99 5.74 5.54 7.77
C CYS A 99 5.46 4.05 8.00
N ILE A 100 5.30 3.31 6.92
CA ILE A 100 5.08 1.86 6.94
C ILE A 100 6.17 1.23 6.09
N ARG A 101 6.86 0.24 6.66
CA ARG A 101 7.83 -0.57 5.92
C ARG A 101 7.40 -2.03 5.99
N THR A 102 7.17 -2.63 4.84
CA THR A 102 6.79 -4.02 4.70
C THR A 102 7.81 -4.78 3.86
N TYR A 103 7.96 -6.06 4.18
CA TYR A 103 8.76 -7.00 3.40
C TYR A 103 7.79 -7.98 2.75
N ALA A 104 7.93 -8.15 1.44
CA ALA A 104 7.08 -9.03 0.65
C ALA A 104 7.96 -9.95 -0.19
N GLU A 105 7.53 -11.19 -0.36
CA GLU A 105 8.19 -12.16 -1.23
C GLU A 105 7.16 -12.62 -2.27
N THR A 106 7.54 -12.57 -3.54
CA THR A 106 6.71 -13.07 -4.64
C THR A 106 7.08 -14.52 -4.89
N VAL A 107 6.13 -15.43 -4.71
CA VAL A 107 6.30 -16.88 -4.95
C VAL A 107 5.53 -17.29 -6.22
N PRO A 108 6.00 -18.32 -6.96
CA PRO A 108 5.25 -18.86 -8.10
C PRO A 108 3.89 -19.39 -7.63
N LYS A 109 2.86 -19.22 -8.48
CA LYS A 109 1.62 -20.00 -8.32
C LYS A 109 1.94 -21.45 -8.70
N THR A 110 1.94 -22.34 -7.72
CA THR A 110 1.95 -23.80 -7.92
C THR A 110 0.66 -24.24 -8.59
#